data_AF-A0A379U4Z8-F1
#
_entry.id   AF-A0A379U4Z8-F1
#
_cell.length_a   1.000
_cell.length_b   1.000
_cell.length_c   1.000
_cell.angle_alpha   90.00
_cell.angle_beta   90.00
_cell.angle_gamma   90.00
#
_symmetry.space_group_name_H-M   'P 1'
#
loop_
_entity.id
_entity.type
_entity.pdbx_description
1 polymer ?
#
loop_
_entity_poly.entity_id
_entity_poly.type
_entity_poly.pdbx_seq_one_letter_code
_entity_poly.pdbx_strand_id
1 'polypeptide(L)' 'MPALNWRGLLATKGITHEIPLPDISTKEKAQKAIGLNMQQINAEKQDFLKTVVPQWEDQARKNGLLSQ' A
#
# COMPACT_ATOMS: atom_id res chain seq x y z
N MET A 1 -0.59 -27.78 5.30
CA MET A 1 -1.17 -26.53 5.85
C MET A 1 -2.57 -26.87 6.35
N PRO A 2 -2.92 -26.65 7.64
CA PRO A 2 -4.25 -27.00 8.12
C PRO A 2 -5.28 -26.11 7.42
N ALA A 3 -6.38 -26.71 6.97
CA ALA A 3 -7.46 -26.01 6.27
C ALA A 3 -7.99 -24.88 7.16
N LEU A 4 -8.04 -23.69 6.58
CA LEU A 4 -8.32 -22.43 7.26
C LEU A 4 -9.81 -22.40 7.68
N ASN A 5 -10.10 -22.32 8.99
CA ASN A 5 -11.44 -22.43 9.63
C ASN A 5 -12.43 -21.27 9.34
N TRP A 6 -12.16 -20.43 8.34
CA TRP A 6 -12.99 -19.25 8.05
C TRP A 6 -14.36 -19.62 7.48
N ARG A 7 -14.46 -20.73 6.71
CA ARG A 7 -15.74 -21.17 6.13
C ARG A 7 -16.76 -21.54 7.21
N GLY A 8 -16.32 -22.23 8.27
CA GLY A 8 -17.18 -22.58 9.41
C GLY A 8 -17.63 -21.32 10.16
N LEU A 9 -16.71 -20.38 10.40
CA LEU A 9 -17.04 -19.10 11.01
C LEU A 9 -18.10 -18.33 10.21
N LEU A 10 -17.94 -18.21 8.89
CA LEU A 10 -18.92 -17.55 8.02
C LEU A 10 -20.29 -18.25 8.02
N ALA A 11 -20.30 -19.58 7.99
CA ALA A 11 -21.54 -20.36 8.06
C ALA A 11 -22.30 -20.11 9.36
N THR A 12 -21.60 -20.01 10.51
CA THR A 12 -22.25 -19.62 11.79
C THR A 12 -22.82 -18.21 11.79
N LYS A 13 -22.32 -17.33 10.91
CA LYS A 13 -22.86 -15.98 10.68
C LYS A 13 -23.96 -15.96 9.59
N GLY A 14 -24.39 -17.12 9.09
CA GLY A 14 -25.41 -17.24 8.05
C GLY A 14 -24.90 -16.96 6.63
N ILE A 15 -23.59 -16.81 6.43
CA ILE A 15 -22.98 -16.57 5.12
C ILE A 15 -22.55 -17.93 4.55
N THR A 16 -23.36 -18.47 3.64
CA THR A 16 -23.16 -19.79 3.03
C THR A 16 -22.84 -19.74 1.53
N HIS A 17 -22.96 -18.55 0.92
CA HIS A 17 -22.65 -18.32 -0.48
C HIS A 17 -21.18 -17.91 -0.66
N GLU A 18 -20.69 -17.98 -1.89
CA GLU A 18 -19.37 -17.50 -2.26
C GLU A 18 -19.28 -15.99 -2.07
N ILE A 19 -18.21 -15.51 -1.44
CA ILE A 19 -18.00 -14.08 -1.22
C ILE A 19 -17.50 -13.47 -2.53
N PRO A 20 -18.23 -12.51 -3.12
CA PRO A 20 -17.77 -11.85 -4.34
C PRO A 20 -16.50 -11.04 -4.02
N LEU A 21 -15.46 -11.27 -4.82
CA LEU A 21 -14.23 -10.51 -4.73
C LEU A 21 -14.36 -9.22 -5.55
N PRO A 22 -13.83 -8.09 -5.05
CA PRO A 22 -13.70 -6.91 -5.89
C PRO A 22 -12.73 -7.20 -7.03
N ASP A 23 -12.84 -6.45 -8.12
CA ASP A 23 -11.90 -6.57 -9.22
C ASP A 23 -10.49 -6.14 -8.76
N ILE A 24 -9.56 -7.08 -8.74
CA ILE A 24 -8.15 -6.90 -8.36
C ILE A 24 -7.20 -7.24 -9.51
N SER A 25 -7.71 -7.27 -10.74
CA SER A 25 -6.95 -7.65 -11.94
C SER A 25 -5.78 -6.71 -12.27
N THR A 26 -5.80 -5.49 -11.73
CA THR A 26 -4.69 -4.53 -11.86
C THR A 26 -4.32 -3.95 -10.51
N LYS A 27 -3.10 -3.41 -10.43
CA LYS A 27 -2.59 -2.75 -9.23
C LYS A 27 -3.53 -1.62 -8.79
N GLU A 28 -4.00 -0.80 -9.71
CA GLU A 28 -4.88 0.34 -9.44
C GLU A 28 -6.22 -0.12 -8.86
N LYS A 29 -6.80 -1.18 -9.43
CA LYS A 29 -8.07 -1.72 -8.95
C LYS A 29 -7.93 -2.37 -7.58
N ALA A 30 -6.85 -3.11 -7.35
CA ALA A 30 -6.55 -3.68 -6.04
C ALA A 30 -6.33 -2.62 -4.96
N GLN A 31 -5.57 -1.57 -5.27
CA GLN A 31 -5.34 -0.43 -4.36
C GLN A 31 -6.65 0.28 -4.03
N LYS A 32 -7.53 0.48 -5.02
CA LYS A 32 -8.87 1.05 -4.81
C LYS A 32 -9.76 0.12 -3.97
N ALA A 33 -9.71 -1.18 -4.20
CA ALA A 33 -10.51 -2.17 -3.48
C ALA A 33 -10.22 -2.19 -1.96
N ILE A 34 -8.98 -1.89 -1.56
CA ILE A 34 -8.58 -1.75 -0.15
C ILE A 34 -8.63 -0.31 0.37
N GLY A 35 -9.14 0.64 -0.42
CA GLY A 35 -9.39 2.02 0.01
C GLY A 35 -8.19 2.98 -0.04
N LEU A 36 -7.14 2.69 -0.81
CA LEU A 36 -5.99 3.60 -0.95
C LEU A 36 -6.32 4.81 -1.85
N ASN A 37 -6.14 6.02 -1.31
CA ASN A 37 -6.18 7.25 -2.11
C ASN A 37 -4.84 7.47 -2.82
N MET A 38 -4.68 6.84 -3.98
CA MET A 38 -3.42 6.89 -4.73
C MET A 38 -3.06 8.29 -5.23
N GLN A 39 -4.03 9.18 -5.46
CA GLN A 39 -3.73 10.55 -5.86
C GLN A 39 -3.03 11.31 -4.74
N GLN A 40 -3.58 11.22 -3.52
CA GLN A 40 -2.98 11.84 -2.34
C GLN A 40 -1.60 11.25 -2.03
N ILE A 41 -1.48 9.92 -1.98
CA ILE A 41 -0.21 9.24 -1.70
C ILE A 41 0.88 9.63 -2.70
N ASN A 42 0.53 9.72 -3.98
CA ASN A 42 1.50 10.12 -5.00
C ASN A 42 1.87 11.60 -4.89
N ALA A 43 0.93 12.49 -4.55
CA ALA A 43 1.21 13.90 -4.33
C ALA A 43 2.16 14.10 -3.14
N GLU A 44 1.85 13.49 -1.99
CA GLU A 44 2.70 13.55 -0.78
C GLU A 44 4.09 12.98 -1.06
N LYS A 45 4.19 11.88 -1.82
CA LYS A 45 5.48 11.32 -2.24
C LYS A 45 6.26 12.29 -3.11
N GLN A 46 5.61 12.97 -4.05
CA GLN A 46 6.29 13.95 -4.91
C GLN A 46 6.80 15.14 -4.11
N ASP A 47 6.02 15.62 -3.15
CA ASP A 47 6.44 16.72 -2.27
C ASP A 47 7.62 16.31 -1.39
N PHE A 48 7.57 15.11 -0.81
CA PHE A 48 8.69 14.54 -0.05
C PHE A 48 9.99 14.46 -0.89
N LEU A 49 9.90 13.95 -2.12
CA LEU A 49 11.04 13.83 -3.03
C LEU A 49 11.64 15.19 -3.39
N LYS A 50 10.84 16.25 -3.48
CA LYS A 50 11.31 17.59 -3.85
C LYS A 50 11.84 18.39 -2.67
N THR A 51 11.39 18.09 -1.46
CA THR A 51 11.66 18.92 -0.28
C THR A 51 12.64 18.27 0.68
N VAL A 52 12.47 16.98 0.97
CA VAL A 52 13.23 16.29 2.02
C VAL A 52 14.47 15.63 1.45
N VAL A 53 14.36 14.96 0.29
CA VAL A 53 15.49 14.25 -0.32
C VAL A 53 16.68 15.19 -0.61
N PRO A 54 16.51 16.39 -1.18
CA PRO A 54 17.63 17.30 -1.39
C PRO A 54 18.31 17.74 -0.10
N GLN A 55 17.55 17.92 0.99
CA GLN A 55 18.11 18.25 2.30
C GLN A 55 18.97 17.10 2.84
N TRP A 56 18.53 15.86 2.65
CA TRP A 56 19.30 14.68 3.03
C TRP A 56 20.58 14.54 2.21
N GLU A 57 20.51 14.76 0.90
CA GLU A 57 21.70 14.76 0.04
C GLU A 57 22.69 15.84 0.46
N ASP A 58 22.23 17.07 0.70
CA ASP A 58 23.09 18.17 1.16
C ASP A 58 23.75 17.87 2.50
N GLN A 59 23.01 17.26 3.43
CA GLN A 59 23.55 16.86 4.72
C GLN A 59 24.55 15.70 4.59
N ALA A 60 24.26 14.73 3.73
CA ALA A 60 25.18 13.62 3.44
C ALA A 60 26.48 14.11 2.79
N ARG A 61 26.41 15.07 1.85
CA ARG A 61 27.60 15.70 1.24
C ARG A 61 28.42 16.47 2.28
N LYS A 62 27.79 17.29 3.14
CA LYS A 62 28.47 18.02 4.22
C LYS A 62 29.20 17.11 5.19
N ASN A 63 28.64 15.93 5.45
CA ASN A 63 29.23 14.93 6.35
C ASN A 63 30.23 14.01 5.65
N GLY A 64 30.51 14.21 4.36
CA GLY A 64 31.41 13.35 3.58
C GLY A 64 30.88 11.93 3.34
N LEU A 65 29.58 11.70 3.55
CA LEU A 65 28.93 10.39 3.38
C LEU A 65 28.41 10.17 1.95
N LEU A 66 28.32 11.25 1.17
CA LEU A 66 27.91 11.21 -0.23
C LEU A 66 28.93 11.99 -1.06
N SER A 67 29.67 11.27 -1.91
CA SER A 67 30.56 11.88 -2.90
C SER A 67 29.77 12.39 -4.10
N GLN A 68 30.31 13.40 -4.77
CA GLN A 68 29.71 14.09 -5.92
C GLN A 68 29.47 13.15 -7.12
#